data_AF-A0A961SWA2-F1
#
_entry.id   AF-A0A961SWA2-F1
#
_cell.length_a   1.000
_cell.length_b   1.000
_cell.length_c   1.000
_cell.angle_alpha   90.00
_cell.angle_beta   90.00
_cell.angle_gamma   90.00
#
_symmetry.space_group_name_H-M   'P 1'
#
loop_
_entity.id
_entity.type
_entity.pdbx_description
1 polymer ?
#
loop_
_entity_poly.entity_id
_entity_poly.type
_entity_poly.pdbx_seq_one_letter_code
_entity_poly.pdbx_strand_id
1 'polypeptide(L)'
;MNPYNLDFTASYGYALVYAGRYGEGSKLLKRAVDNAGQFQSWWVYGLACGLLMEKRPEEAFAYSELVRSRSTSHYIALRLILANQTGKSDVARQLLDELQSRNTSFTRDPDAFYVKAKYPADLTKSLVQGLAKAGFVKVPPTE
;
A
#
# COMPACT_ATOMS: atom_id res chain seq x y z
N MET A 1 -23.18 -16.26 8.29
CA MET A 1 -22.57 -15.25 7.40
C MET A 1 -21.72 -16.00 6.37
N ASN A 2 -21.90 -15.75 5.07
CA ASN A 2 -21.22 -16.50 4.02
C ASN A 2 -19.81 -15.91 3.77
N PRO A 3 -18.71 -16.64 4.07
CA PRO A 3 -17.35 -16.16 3.86
C PRO A 3 -17.06 -15.82 2.39
N TYR A 4 -17.68 -16.56 1.45
CA TYR A 4 -17.53 -16.34 0.01
C TYR A 4 -18.04 -14.96 -0.46
N ASN A 5 -18.91 -14.29 0.30
CA ASN A 5 -19.37 -12.94 -0.05
C ASN A 5 -18.29 -11.89 0.24
N LEU A 6 -17.51 -12.06 1.31
CA LEU A 6 -16.45 -11.10 1.67
C LEU A 6 -15.26 -11.21 0.73
N ASP A 7 -14.90 -12.43 0.29
CA ASP A 7 -13.87 -12.63 -0.73
C ASP A 7 -14.23 -11.95 -2.05
N PHE A 8 -15.47 -12.11 -2.50
CA PHE A 8 -15.96 -11.42 -3.69
C PHE A 8 -15.99 -9.90 -3.49
N THR A 9 -16.49 -9.44 -2.34
CA THR A 9 -16.53 -8.00 -1.99
C THR A 9 -15.13 -7.39 -2.02
N ALA A 10 -14.15 -8.07 -1.45
CA ALA A 10 -12.76 -7.61 -1.45
C ALA A 10 -12.16 -7.63 -2.85
N SER A 11 -12.38 -8.69 -3.63
CA SER A 11 -11.88 -8.80 -5.00
C SER A 11 -12.43 -7.68 -5.88
N TYR A 12 -13.74 -7.42 -5.78
CA TYR A 12 -14.38 -6.34 -6.52
C TYR A 12 -13.92 -4.96 -6.03
N GLY A 13 -13.84 -4.74 -4.72
CA GLY A 13 -13.31 -3.50 -4.16
C GLY A 13 -11.87 -3.22 -4.58
N TYR A 14 -11.03 -4.26 -4.65
CA TYR A 14 -9.66 -4.16 -5.15
C TYR A 14 -9.61 -3.79 -6.63
N ALA A 15 -10.42 -4.44 -7.46
CA ALA A 15 -10.54 -4.09 -8.88
C ALA A 15 -10.96 -2.62 -9.07
N LEU A 16 -11.87 -2.11 -8.24
CA LEU A 16 -12.28 -0.71 -8.27
C LEU A 16 -11.14 0.26 -7.90
N VAL A 17 -10.36 -0.04 -6.85
CA VAL A 17 -9.17 0.75 -6.50
C VAL A 17 -8.19 0.78 -7.69
N TYR A 18 -7.95 -0.37 -8.32
CA TYR A 18 -7.05 -0.47 -9.48
C TYR A 18 -7.65 0.05 -10.80
N ALA A 19 -8.93 0.42 -10.79
CA ALA A 19 -9.58 1.19 -11.84
C ALA A 19 -9.67 2.69 -11.53
N GLY A 20 -9.03 3.15 -10.45
CA GLY A 20 -9.06 4.55 -10.01
C GLY A 20 -10.34 4.98 -9.27
N ARG A 21 -11.26 4.05 -9.01
CA ARG A 21 -12.53 4.29 -8.29
C ARG A 21 -12.34 4.16 -6.78
N TYR A 22 -11.42 4.95 -6.22
CA TYR A 22 -10.91 4.79 -4.85
C TYR A 22 -11.99 4.78 -3.77
N GLY A 23 -12.90 5.77 -3.78
CA GLY A 23 -13.92 5.90 -2.73
C GLY A 23 -14.99 4.80 -2.73
N GLU A 24 -15.21 4.11 -3.85
CA GLU A 24 -16.10 2.94 -3.87
C GLU A 24 -15.33 1.67 -3.48
N GLY A 25 -14.13 1.50 -4.06
CA GLY A 25 -13.28 0.35 -3.79
C GLY A 25 -12.85 0.22 -2.33
N SER A 26 -12.44 1.33 -1.71
CA SER A 26 -12.05 1.38 -0.30
C SER A 26 -13.22 1.05 0.63
N LYS A 27 -14.43 1.54 0.36
CA LYS A 27 -15.63 1.22 1.17
C LYS A 27 -15.92 -0.28 1.17
N LEU A 28 -15.83 -0.92 0.00
CA LEU A 28 -16.04 -2.37 -0.10
C LEU A 28 -14.93 -3.16 0.59
N LEU A 29 -13.67 -2.79 0.37
CA LEU A 29 -12.53 -3.43 1.03
C LEU A 29 -12.58 -3.26 2.54
N LYS A 30 -12.94 -2.07 3.03
CA LYS A 30 -13.11 -1.79 4.46
C LYS A 30 -14.20 -2.68 5.05
N ARG A 31 -15.36 -2.78 4.39
CA ARG A 31 -16.42 -3.70 4.80
C ARG A 31 -15.93 -5.14 4.84
N ALA A 32 -15.16 -5.58 3.85
CA ALA A 32 -14.61 -6.93 3.83
C ALA A 32 -13.65 -7.18 5.00
N VAL A 33 -12.67 -6.29 5.21
CA VAL A 33 -11.66 -6.41 6.28
C VAL A 33 -12.30 -6.34 7.67
N ASP A 34 -13.21 -5.39 7.92
CA ASP A 34 -13.82 -5.18 9.24
C ASP A 34 -14.73 -6.34 9.68
N ASN A 35 -15.29 -7.10 8.72
CA ASN A 35 -16.22 -8.19 9.00
C ASN A 35 -15.59 -9.58 8.84
N ALA A 36 -14.32 -9.65 8.42
CA ALA A 36 -13.64 -10.92 8.24
C ALA A 36 -12.86 -11.30 9.50
N GLY A 37 -13.01 -12.55 9.96
CA GLY A 37 -12.15 -13.10 11.01
C GLY A 37 -10.70 -13.36 10.55
N GLN A 38 -10.49 -13.43 9.23
CA GLN A 38 -9.19 -13.61 8.55
C GLN A 38 -9.25 -12.91 7.19
N PHE A 39 -8.18 -12.24 6.77
CA PHE A 39 -8.12 -11.54 5.49
C PHE A 39 -6.78 -11.75 4.79
N GLN A 40 -6.79 -11.63 3.46
CA GLN A 40 -5.57 -11.74 2.65
C GLN A 40 -4.84 -10.39 2.64
N SER A 41 -3.50 -10.43 2.63
CA SER A 41 -2.68 -9.20 2.72
C SER A 41 -2.98 -8.16 1.64
N TRP A 42 -3.35 -8.60 0.43
CA TRP A 42 -3.68 -7.68 -0.66
C TRP A 42 -5.01 -6.93 -0.45
N TRP A 43 -5.92 -7.41 0.42
CA TRP A 43 -7.15 -6.69 0.75
C TRP A 43 -6.82 -5.40 1.48
N VAL A 44 -6.02 -5.56 2.53
CA VAL A 44 -5.57 -4.47 3.39
C VAL A 44 -4.67 -3.53 2.62
N TYR A 45 -3.79 -4.05 1.75
CA TYR A 45 -2.96 -3.23 0.89
C TYR A 45 -3.81 -2.37 -0.06
N GLY A 46 -4.76 -2.97 -0.78
CA GLY A 46 -5.66 -2.23 -1.67
C GLY A 46 -6.49 -1.20 -0.91
N LEU A 47 -6.93 -1.53 0.30
CA LEU A 47 -7.68 -0.62 1.17
C LEU A 47 -6.84 0.61 1.52
N ALA A 48 -5.62 0.38 2.00
CA ALA A 48 -4.69 1.44 2.37
C ALA A 48 -4.32 2.32 1.15
N CYS A 49 -4.15 1.74 -0.04
CA CYS A 49 -3.99 2.51 -1.29
C CYS A 49 -5.21 3.38 -1.60
N GLY A 50 -6.43 2.83 -1.49
CA GLY A 50 -7.66 3.60 -1.71
C GLY A 50 -7.80 4.77 -0.73
N LEU A 51 -7.58 4.51 0.56
CA LEU A 51 -7.63 5.51 1.63
C LEU A 51 -6.55 6.59 1.48
N LEU A 52 -5.34 6.22 1.03
CA LEU A 52 -4.28 7.18 0.68
C LEU A 52 -4.76 8.14 -0.43
N MET A 53 -5.41 7.62 -1.47
CA MET A 53 -5.91 8.43 -2.58
C MET A 53 -7.09 9.31 -2.18
N GLU A 54 -7.92 8.86 -1.24
CA GLU A 54 -8.98 9.64 -0.59
C GLU A 54 -8.46 10.64 0.46
N LYS A 55 -7.14 10.77 0.64
CA LYS A 55 -6.51 11.69 1.61
C LYS A 55 -6.90 11.39 3.06
N ARG A 56 -7.01 10.10 3.40
CA ARG A 56 -7.26 9.57 4.75
C ARG A 56 -6.04 8.81 5.30
N PRO A 57 -4.87 9.47 5.46
CA PRO A 57 -3.61 8.79 5.74
C PRO A 57 -3.54 8.11 7.12
N GLU A 58 -4.20 8.66 8.15
CA GLU A 58 -4.25 8.05 9.49
C GLU A 58 -4.93 6.67 9.47
N GLU A 59 -6.07 6.59 8.80
CA GLU A 59 -6.81 5.34 8.66
C GLU A 59 -6.08 4.36 7.74
N ALA A 60 -5.53 4.86 6.63
CA ALA A 60 -4.69 4.05 5.75
C ALA A 60 -3.51 3.45 6.51
N PHE A 61 -2.85 4.23 7.38
CA PHE A 61 -1.73 3.76 8.19
C PHE A 61 -2.18 2.63 9.13
N ALA A 62 -3.28 2.84 9.87
CA ALA A 62 -3.83 1.85 10.79
C ALA A 62 -4.13 0.51 10.10
N TYR A 63 -4.74 0.53 8.90
CA TYR A 63 -4.95 -0.69 8.12
C TYR A 63 -3.63 -1.29 7.63
N SER A 64 -2.70 -0.48 7.11
CA SER A 64 -1.42 -0.98 6.61
C SER A 64 -0.59 -1.72 7.67
N GLU A 65 -0.77 -1.40 8.95
CA GLU A 65 -0.11 -2.08 10.06
C GLU A 65 -0.61 -3.52 10.27
N LEU A 66 -1.80 -3.89 9.80
CA LEU A 66 -2.31 -5.26 9.87
C LEU A 66 -1.46 -6.25 9.05
N VAL A 67 -0.67 -5.76 8.10
CA VAL A 67 0.26 -6.56 7.28
C VAL A 67 1.72 -6.30 7.62
N ARG A 68 2.04 -5.73 8.78
CA ARG A 68 3.43 -5.39 9.19
C ARG A 68 4.42 -6.56 9.18
N SER A 69 3.93 -7.79 9.35
CA SER A 69 4.76 -9.00 9.31
C SER A 69 5.19 -9.40 7.88
N ARG A 70 4.64 -8.75 6.86
CA ARG A 70 4.98 -9.01 5.46
C ARG A 70 6.20 -8.19 5.06
N SER A 71 7.22 -8.89 4.59
CA SER A 71 8.49 -8.32 4.18
C SER A 71 8.53 -7.89 2.70
N THR A 72 7.40 -7.84 1.99
CA THR A 72 7.40 -7.45 0.57
C THR A 72 7.64 -5.96 0.42
N SER A 73 8.58 -5.56 -0.45
CA SER A 73 9.05 -4.16 -0.56
C SER A 73 7.93 -3.14 -0.77
N HIS A 74 6.92 -3.42 -1.61
CA HIS A 74 5.83 -2.46 -1.86
C HIS A 74 4.86 -2.30 -0.67
N TYR A 75 4.78 -3.29 0.23
CA TYR A 75 4.02 -3.19 1.48
C TYR A 75 4.76 -2.31 2.49
N ILE A 76 6.07 -2.51 2.63
CA ILE A 76 6.95 -1.66 3.46
C ILE A 76 6.91 -0.22 2.94
N ALA A 77 6.99 -0.04 1.62
CA ALA A 77 6.90 1.26 0.95
C ALA A 77 5.60 2.01 1.27
N LEU A 78 4.45 1.34 1.19
CA LEU A 78 3.17 1.99 1.54
C LEU A 78 3.13 2.39 3.01
N ARG A 79 3.58 1.52 3.91
CA ARG A 79 3.67 1.82 5.35
C ARG A 79 4.62 3.00 5.63
N LEU A 80 5.76 3.07 4.93
CA LEU A 80 6.71 4.18 5.02
C LEU A 80 6.06 5.50 4.62
N ILE A 81 5.39 5.55 3.46
CA ILE A 81 4.69 6.75 2.98
C ILE A 81 3.68 7.23 4.03
N LEU A 82 2.88 6.31 4.55
CA LEU A 82 1.81 6.61 5.49
C LEU A 82 2.34 7.02 6.86
N ALA A 83 3.38 6.36 7.37
CA ALA A 83 4.07 6.76 8.60
C ALA A 83 4.64 8.18 8.49
N ASN A 84 5.26 8.51 7.35
CA ASN A 84 5.77 9.84 7.10
C ASN A 84 4.66 10.91 7.03
N GLN A 85 3.53 10.60 6.36
CA GLN A 85 2.38 11.53 6.26
C GLN A 85 1.65 11.75 7.60
N THR A 86 1.69 10.76 8.50
CA THR A 86 1.03 10.78 9.81
C THR A 86 1.98 11.18 10.95
N GLY A 87 3.20 11.66 10.62
CA GLY A 87 4.16 12.15 11.62
C GLY A 87 4.77 11.07 12.52
N LYS A 88 4.68 9.78 12.15
CA LYS A 88 5.29 8.66 12.88
C LYS A 88 6.76 8.51 12.52
N SER A 89 7.56 9.54 12.82
CA SER A 89 8.94 9.70 12.35
C SER A 89 9.86 8.52 12.66
N ASP A 90 9.76 7.93 13.85
CA ASP A 90 10.61 6.77 14.20
C ASP A 90 10.25 5.52 13.40
N VAL A 91 8.96 5.29 13.18
CA VAL A 91 8.48 4.19 12.33
C VAL A 91 8.88 4.42 10.87
N ALA A 92 8.73 5.65 10.38
CA ALA A 92 9.15 6.01 9.04
C ALA A 92 10.66 5.78 8.84
N ARG A 93 11.50 6.17 9.81
CA ARG A 93 12.95 5.94 9.75
C ARG A 93 13.28 4.45 9.68
N GLN A 94 12.69 3.64 10.55
CA GLN A 94 12.91 2.18 10.56
C GLN A 94 12.50 1.52 9.24
N LEU A 95 11.35 1.90 8.69
CA LEU A 95 10.87 1.36 7.42
C LEU A 95 11.72 1.82 6.23
N LEU A 96 12.26 3.04 6.28
CA LEU A 96 13.18 3.55 5.27
C LEU A 96 14.48 2.74 5.26
N ASP A 97 15.09 2.53 6.42
CA ASP A 97 16.32 1.74 6.56
C ASP A 97 16.09 0.30 6.09
N GLU A 98 14.97 -0.30 6.50
CA GLU A 98 14.58 -1.64 6.05
C GLU A 98 14.38 -1.69 4.53
N LEU A 99 13.74 -0.68 3.93
CA LEU A 99 13.49 -0.65 2.49
C LEU A 99 14.77 -0.42 1.70
N GLN A 100 15.68 0.44 2.16
CA GLN A 100 16.95 0.76 1.50
C GLN A 100 17.97 -0.38 1.58
N SER A 101 17.94 -1.18 2.65
CA SER A 101 18.79 -2.37 2.76
C SER A 101 18.44 -3.48 1.76
N ARG A 102 17.28 -3.37 1.09
CA ARG A 102 16.80 -4.37 0.14
C ARG A 102 17.23 -4.04 -1.29
N ASN A 103 17.71 -5.05 -1.98
CA ASN A 103 18.06 -4.97 -3.39
C ASN A 103 17.07 -5.78 -4.25
N THR A 104 15.90 -5.21 -4.51
CA THR A 104 14.82 -5.83 -5.30
C THR A 104 14.52 -5.03 -6.55
N SER A 105 13.78 -5.60 -7.51
CA SER A 105 13.30 -4.83 -8.67
C SER A 105 12.51 -3.59 -8.27
N PHE A 106 11.78 -3.65 -7.15
CA PHE A 106 11.06 -2.53 -6.58
C PHE A 106 12.01 -1.43 -6.10
N THR A 107 13.03 -1.75 -5.31
CA THR A 107 13.91 -0.71 -4.73
C THR A 107 14.83 -0.06 -5.77
N ARG A 108 15.11 -0.77 -6.87
CA ARG A 108 15.84 -0.23 -8.03
C ARG A 108 14.98 0.74 -8.84
N ASP A 109 13.72 0.39 -9.11
CA ASP A 109 12.83 1.26 -9.85
C ASP A 109 11.35 1.09 -9.42
N PRO A 110 10.91 1.85 -8.38
CA PRO A 110 9.54 1.74 -7.89
C PRO A 110 8.49 2.11 -8.96
N ASP A 111 8.81 3.08 -9.82
CA ASP A 111 7.89 3.55 -10.87
C ASP A 111 7.66 2.44 -11.91
N ALA A 112 8.74 1.88 -12.47
CA ALA A 112 8.63 0.76 -13.41
C ALA A 112 7.95 -0.46 -12.79
N PHE A 113 8.16 -0.73 -11.50
CA PHE A 113 7.45 -1.80 -10.78
C PHE A 113 5.93 -1.58 -10.79
N TYR A 114 5.46 -0.39 -10.39
CA TYR A 114 4.02 -0.09 -10.32
C TYR A 114 3.38 -0.06 -11.71
N VAL A 115 4.05 0.51 -12.71
CA VAL A 115 3.59 0.52 -14.10
C VAL A 115 3.45 -0.91 -14.63
N LYS A 116 4.47 -1.76 -14.43
CA LYS A 116 4.42 -3.18 -14.83
C LYS A 116 3.29 -3.93 -14.13
N ALA A 117 3.03 -3.61 -12.87
CA ALA A 117 1.94 -4.17 -12.07
C ALA A 117 0.57 -3.55 -12.40
N LYS A 118 0.47 -2.67 -13.40
CA LYS A 118 -0.77 -2.03 -13.89
C LYS A 118 -1.52 -1.23 -12.83
N TYR A 119 -0.78 -0.53 -11.96
CA TYR A 119 -1.39 0.43 -11.05
C TYR A 119 -1.94 1.63 -11.84
N PRO A 120 -3.04 2.26 -11.39
CA PRO A 120 -3.49 3.54 -11.94
C PRO A 120 -2.36 4.58 -11.94
N ALA A 121 -2.24 5.37 -13.01
CA ALA A 121 -1.13 6.30 -13.19
C ALA A 121 -1.05 7.37 -12.07
N ASP A 122 -2.20 7.84 -11.59
CA ASP A 122 -2.33 8.77 -10.49
C ASP A 122 -1.96 8.13 -9.14
N LEU A 123 -2.34 6.87 -8.90
CA LEU A 123 -1.89 6.11 -7.74
C LEU A 123 -0.37 5.89 -7.77
N THR A 124 0.19 5.46 -8.90
CA THR A 124 1.64 5.31 -9.09
C THR A 124 2.36 6.61 -8.78
N LYS A 125 1.91 7.73 -9.37
CA LYS A 125 2.47 9.05 -9.10
C LYS A 125 2.42 9.40 -7.62
N SER A 126 1.29 9.16 -6.96
CA SER A 126 1.13 9.40 -5.52
C SER A 126 2.09 8.57 -4.67
N LEU A 127 2.26 7.28 -5.00
CA LEU A 127 3.15 6.37 -4.28
C LEU A 127 4.63 6.75 -4.46
N VAL A 128 5.07 7.01 -5.70
CA VAL A 128 6.44 7.41 -6.00
C VAL A 128 6.78 8.77 -5.36
N GLN A 129 5.87 9.74 -5.44
CA GLN A 129 6.05 11.02 -4.78
C GLN A 129 6.05 10.89 -3.26
N GLY A 130 5.21 10.01 -2.70
CA GLY A 130 5.19 9.69 -1.28
C GLY A 130 6.52 9.12 -0.81
N LEU A 131 7.12 8.21 -1.58
CA LEU A 131 8.43 7.62 -1.28
C LEU A 131 9.54 8.67 -1.28
N ALA A 132 9.58 9.53 -2.31
CA ALA A 132 10.55 10.61 -2.38
C ALA A 132 10.42 11.56 -1.17
N LYS A 133 9.19 11.92 -0.78
CA LYS A 133 8.93 12.74 0.42
C LYS A 133 9.30 12.05 1.73
N ALA A 134 9.32 10.72 1.76
CA ALA A 134 9.75 9.93 2.90
C ALA A 134 11.28 9.68 2.91
N GLY A 135 12.03 10.29 1.98
CA GLY A 135 13.49 10.16 1.92
C GLY A 135 13.99 8.91 1.19
N PHE A 136 13.10 8.14 0.54
CA PHE A 136 13.53 6.98 -0.23
C PHE A 136 14.33 7.40 -1.46
N VAL A 137 15.47 6.74 -1.66
CA VAL A 137 16.35 6.89 -2.82
C VAL A 137 16.46 5.52 -3.49
N LYS A 138 16.40 5.49 -4.82
CA LYS A 138 16.52 4.26 -5.61
C LYS A 138 17.85 3.57 -5.29
N VAL A 139 17.81 2.25 -5.09
CA VAL A 139 18.99 1.43 -4.81
C VAL A 139 19.65 1.08 -6.16
N PRO A 140 20.92 1.44 -6.40
CA PRO A 140 21.58 1.12 -7.66
C PRO A 140 21.72 -0.40 -7.85
N PRO A 141 21.74 -0.90 -9.10
CA PRO A 141 22.05 -2.29 -9.37
C PRO A 141 23.45 -2.62 -8.85
N THR A 142 23.60 -3.79 -8.25
CA THR A 142 24.91 -4.32 -7.84
C THR A 142 25.60 -4.86 -9.09
N GLU A 143 26.84 -4.45 -9.32
CA GLU A 143 27.70 -4.95 -10.40
C GLU A 143 27.95 -6.46 -10.29
#